data_AF-A0A1Q7QZE8-F1
#
_entry.id   AF-A0A1Q7QZE8-F1
#
_cell.length_a   1.000
_cell.length_b   1.000
_cell.length_c   1.000
_cell.angle_alpha   90.00
_cell.angle_beta   90.00
_cell.angle_gamma   90.00
#
_symmetry.space_group_name_H-M   'P 1'
#
loop_
_entity.id
_entity.type
_entity.pdbx_description
1 polymer ?
#
loop_
_entity_poly.entity_id
_entity_poly.type
_entity_poly.pdbx_seq_one_letter_code
_entity_poly.pdbx_strand_id
1 'polypeptide(L)' 'MTRIARVAFVLLWLASLAVVGALASAQTPRDSGAIISGGDIGFRPEGWKGKARTGTWMVRINGEWVEAQTTMKAVPATTR' A
#
# COMPACT_ATOMS: atom_id res chain seq x y z
N MET A 1 -2.10 -50.12 -6.55
CA MET A 1 -2.36 -48.92 -7.38
C MET A 1 -1.80 -49.16 -8.77
N THR A 2 -2.60 -48.97 -9.81
CA THR A 2 -2.15 -49.10 -11.21
C THR A 2 -1.23 -47.92 -11.57
N ARG A 3 -0.32 -48.10 -12.53
CA ARG A 3 0.58 -47.03 -13.01
C ARG A 3 -0.21 -45.79 -13.47
N ILE A 4 -1.37 -46.02 -14.07
CA ILE A 4 -2.30 -44.97 -14.53
C ILE A 4 -2.79 -44.11 -13.36
N ALA A 5 -3.17 -44.72 -12.23
CA ALA A 5 -3.64 -43.98 -11.06
C ALA A 5 -2.54 -43.07 -10.47
N ARG A 6 -1.28 -43.52 -10.50
CA ARG A 6 -0.15 -42.70 -10.03
C ARG A 6 0.10 -41.50 -10.96
N VAL A 7 0.04 -41.71 -12.27
CA VAL A 7 0.21 -40.64 -13.25
C VAL A 7 -0.92 -39.61 -13.13
N ALA A 8 -2.17 -40.07 -13.05
CA ALA A 8 -3.33 -39.19 -12.86
C ALA A 8 -3.21 -38.35 -11.58
N PHE A 9 -2.76 -38.97 -10.48
CA PHE A 9 -2.55 -38.26 -9.21
C PHE A 9 -1.50 -37.16 -9.33
N VAL A 10 -0.35 -37.43 -9.96
CA VAL A 10 0.71 -36.44 -10.15
C VAL A 10 0.24 -35.28 -11.04
N LEU A 11 -0.48 -35.57 -12.13
CA LEU A 11 -1.03 -34.54 -13.01
C LEU A 11 -2.03 -33.65 -12.28
N LEU A 12 -2.92 -34.25 -11.49
CA LEU A 12 -3.91 -33.51 -10.71
C LEU A 12 -3.25 -32.65 -9.63
N TRP A 13 -2.18 -33.15 -9.01
CA TRP A 13 -1.39 -32.40 -8.05
C TRP A 13 -0.70 -31.19 -8.68
N LEU A 14 -0.05 -31.37 -9.85
CA LEU A 14 0.59 -30.28 -10.58
C LEU A 14 -0.43 -29.24 -11.06
N ALA A 15 -1.59 -29.68 -11.56
CA ALA A 15 -2.66 -28.78 -11.97
C ALA A 15 -3.17 -27.95 -10.78
N SER A 16 -3.34 -28.58 -9.62
CA SER A 16 -3.73 -27.89 -8.39
C SER A 16 -2.70 -26.83 -7.97
N LEU A 17 -1.40 -27.15 -8.00
CA LEU A 17 -0.35 -26.18 -7.70
C LEU A 17 -0.32 -25.01 -8.66
N ALA A 18 -0.52 -25.26 -9.96
CA ALA A 18 -0.56 -24.21 -10.97
C ALA A 18 -1.74 -23.25 -10.73
N VAL A 19 -2.93 -23.78 -10.41
CA VAL A 19 -4.11 -22.97 -10.09
C VAL A 19 -3.89 -22.13 -8.84
N VAL A 20 -3.35 -22.72 -7.76
CA VAL A 20 -3.06 -21.99 -6.52
C VAL A 20 -1.99 -20.91 -6.75
N GLY A 21 -0.93 -21.22 -7.50
CA GLY A 21 0.11 -20.26 -7.83
C GLY A 21 -0.40 -19.07 -8.63
N ALA A 22 -1.27 -19.31 -9.62
CA ALA A 22 -1.91 -18.24 -10.39
C ALA A 22 -2.77 -17.33 -9.49
N LEU A 23 -3.61 -17.93 -8.64
CA LEU A 23 -4.47 -17.16 -7.73
C LEU A 23 -3.66 -16.36 -6.71
N ALA A 24 -2.60 -16.94 -6.13
CA ALA A 24 -1.73 -16.25 -5.19
C ALA A 24 -0.97 -15.08 -5.85
N SER A 25 -0.49 -15.26 -7.08
CA SER A 25 0.20 -14.20 -7.82
C SER A 25 -0.71 -13.00 -8.15
N ALA A 26 -2.02 -13.23 -8.21
CA ALA A 26 -3.02 -12.19 -8.46
C ALA A 26 -3.48 -11.47 -7.17
N GLN A 27 -3.04 -11.92 -5.98
CA GLN A 27 -3.30 -11.20 -4.75
C GLN A 27 -2.42 -9.95 -4.69
N THR A 28 -2.98 -8.78 -4.98
CA THR A 28 -2.32 -7.51 -4.67
C THR A 28 -2.19 -7.38 -3.16
N PRO A 29 -0.97 -7.10 -2.63
CA PRO A 29 -0.82 -6.74 -1.23
C PRO A 29 -1.77 -5.59 -0.93
N ARG A 30 -2.72 -5.83 -0.03
CA ARG A 30 -3.54 -4.75 0.51
C ARG A 30 -2.65 -4.03 1.51
N ASP A 31 -1.89 -3.04 1.03
CA ASP A 31 -1.16 -2.14 1.90
C ASP A 31 -2.19 -1.47 2.81
N SER A 32 -2.28 -1.99 4.03
CA SER A 32 -2.92 -1.30 5.14
C SER A 32 -2.17 0.02 5.26
N GLY A 33 -2.78 1.10 4.76
CA GLY A 33 -2.12 2.38 4.54
C GLY A 33 -1.16 2.71 5.67
N ALA A 34 0.13 2.72 5.35
CA ALA A 34 1.18 2.88 6.34
C ALA A 34 0.94 4.19 7.11
N ILE A 35 0.90 4.11 8.45
CA ILE A 35 0.80 5.29 9.29
C ILE A 35 2.21 5.83 9.48
N ILE A 36 2.46 7.03 8.95
CA ILE A 36 3.73 7.74 9.09
C ILE A 36 3.59 8.76 10.21
N SER A 37 4.61 8.91 11.07
CA SER A 37 4.56 9.79 12.23
C SER A 37 5.94 10.26 12.67
N GLY A 38 5.99 11.23 13.59
CA GLY A 38 7.24 11.66 14.22
C GLY A 38 8.21 12.30 13.23
N GLY A 39 9.46 11.83 13.23
CA GLY A 39 10.56 12.38 12.43
C GLY A 39 10.45 12.14 10.92
N ASP A 40 9.46 11.36 10.50
CA ASP A 40 9.19 11.08 9.08
C ASP A 40 8.15 12.03 8.47
N ILE A 41 7.65 13.00 9.25
CA ILE A 41 6.81 14.10 8.76
C ILE A 41 7.57 15.41 8.93
N GLY A 42 7.63 16.19 7.85
CA GLY A 42 8.29 17.48 7.82
C GLY A 42 7.41 18.56 7.20
N PHE A 43 7.76 19.81 7.45
CA PHE A 43 7.18 20.96 6.76
C PHE A 43 8.32 21.75 6.14
N ARG A 44 8.28 21.95 4.81
CA ARG A 44 9.25 22.75 4.07
C ARG A 44 8.71 24.18 3.94
N PRO A 45 9.28 25.17 4.65
CA PRO A 45 8.80 26.53 4.55
C PRO A 45 9.21 27.15 3.21
N GLU A 46 8.27 27.76 2.53
CA GLU A 46 8.46 28.45 1.23
C GLU A 46 8.25 29.96 1.36
N GLY A 47 7.52 30.40 2.39
CA GLY A 47 7.26 31.81 2.59
C GLY A 47 6.54 32.13 3.90
N TRP A 48 5.94 33.31 3.92
CA TRP A 48 5.14 33.82 5.03
C TRP A 48 3.83 34.40 4.54
N LYS A 49 2.77 34.17 5.32
CA LYS A 49 1.48 34.86 5.19
C LYS A 49 1.16 35.49 6.55
N GLY A 50 1.49 36.77 6.69
CA GLY A 50 1.44 37.47 7.98
C GLY A 50 2.41 36.83 8.98
N LYS A 51 1.88 36.29 10.08
CA LYS A 51 2.68 35.59 11.11
C LYS A 51 2.80 34.07 10.90
N ALA A 52 2.20 33.52 9.84
CA ALA A 52 2.20 32.08 9.58
C ALA A 52 3.22 31.72 8.48
N ARG A 53 3.98 30.62 8.68
CA ARG A 53 4.82 30.04 7.62
C ARG A 53 3.94 29.32 6.60
N THR A 54 4.18 29.58 5.33
CA THR A 54 3.57 28.84 4.21
C THR A 54 4.58 27.87 3.63
N GLY A 55 4.10 26.79 3.02
CA GLY A 55 4.96 25.78 2.43
C GLY A 55 4.29 24.43 2.31
N THR A 56 5.12 23.42 2.06
CA THR A 56 4.68 22.09 1.62
C THR A 56 4.96 21.05 2.70
N TRP A 57 3.96 20.23 2.98
CA TRP A 57 4.14 19.06 3.85
C TRP A 57 4.96 18.01 3.13
N MET A 58 5.94 17.47 3.84
CA MET A 58 6.89 16.48 3.34
C MET A 58 6.74 15.19 4.16
N VAL A 59 6.93 14.05 3.50
CA VAL A 59 6.94 12.72 4.11
C VAL A 59 8.27 12.07 3.77
N ARG A 60 8.88 11.40 4.75
CA ARG A 60 10.10 10.63 4.52
C ARG A 60 9.76 9.19 4.13
N ILE A 61 10.15 8.78 2.93
CA ILE A 61 9.94 7.42 2.41
C ILE A 61 11.31 6.89 1.98
N ASN A 62 11.71 5.73 2.51
CA ASN A 62 13.00 5.09 2.20
C ASN A 62 14.21 6.03 2.39
N GLY A 63 14.15 6.92 3.38
CA GLY A 63 15.20 7.88 3.69
C GLY A 63 15.14 9.19 2.90
N GLU A 64 14.32 9.27 1.86
CA GLU A 64 14.14 10.44 1.00
C GLU A 64 12.90 11.25 1.39
N TRP A 65 12.99 12.58 1.25
CA TRP A 65 11.88 13.48 1.52
C TRP A 65 11.06 13.74 0.26
N VAL A 66 9.81 13.30 0.26
CA VAL A 66 8.85 13.47 -0.83
C VAL A 66 7.67 14.36 -0.41
N GLU A 67 7.03 15.01 -1.37
CA GLU A 67 5.87 15.87 -1.10
C GLU A 67 4.64 15.03 -0.71
N ALA A 68 3.94 15.47 0.34
CA ALA A 68 2.72 14.83 0.80
C ALA A 68 1.55 15.17 -0.15
N GLN A 69 1.11 14.21 -0.95
CA GLN A 69 -0.13 14.35 -1.71
C GLN A 69 -1.32 13.95 -0.83
N THR A 70 -2.23 14.89 -0.60
CA THR A 70 -3.46 14.63 0.16
C THR A 70 -4.64 14.41 -0.79
N THR A 71 -5.35 13.30 -0.61
CA THR A 71 -6.71 13.18 -1.11
C THR A 71 -7.61 13.61 0.04
N MET A 72 -8.10 14.84 0.01
CA MET A 72 -8.98 15.34 1.07
C MET A 72 -10.29 14.54 1.06
N LYS A 73 -10.50 13.71 2.08
CA LYS A 73 -11.83 13.14 2.34
C LYS A 73 -12.63 14.18 3.11
N ALA A 74 -13.48 14.93 2.43
CA ALA A 74 -14.39 15.86 3.07
C ALA A 74 -15.30 15.08 4.04
N VAL A 75 -15.14 15.31 5.34
CA VAL A 75 -16.09 14.83 6.35
C VAL A 75 -17.16 15.90 6.48
N PRO A 76 -18.44 15.61 6.20
CA PRO A 76 -19.52 16.56 6.41
C PRO A 76 -19.52 17.00 7.88
N ALA A 77 -19.51 18.30 8.13
CA ALA A 77 -19.67 18.81 9.48
C ALA A 77 -21.03 18.34 10.02
N THR A 78 -21.01 17.43 10.99
CA THR A 78 -22.23 17.07 11.71
C THR A 78 -22.51 18.21 12.68
N THR A 79 -23.46 19.07 12.33
CA THR A 79 -24.03 20.05 13.26
C THR A 79 -24.68 19.27 14.40
N ARG A 80 -24.17 19.44 15.62
CA ARG A 80 -24.76 18.88 16.84
C ARG A 80 -25.77 19.86 17.43
#